data_AF-A0A950Y498-F1
#
_entry.id   AF-A0A950Y498-F1
#
_cell.length_a   1.000
_cell.length_b   1.000
_cell.length_c   1.000
_cell.angle_alpha   90.00
_cell.angle_beta   90.00
_cell.angle_gamma   90.00
#
_symmetry.space_group_name_H-M   'P 1'
#
loop_
_entity.id
_entity.type
_entity.pdbx_description
1 polymer ?
#
loop_
_entity_poly.entity_id
_entity_poly.type
_entity_poly.pdbx_seq_one_letter_code
_entity_poly.pdbx_strand_id
1 'polypeptide(L)'
;MSNRKFFSSLLLASFLSAGTLKADAIRFSLAGQFSPTGVNADQLAAPGENWTLSFKLSIPPQTANITSTGFDAAFSNFTYTLNGSTVNVAPQEIRFFTSGGAENGLFNIYFGPESGFLNGTPIPEFEFLGAQLFTGSTSNPTLAAGSFGVTEWIYSDATNYDDHTPTSAVVSAAVVPEPSSLALLILPLALVVFGLCRHSAQRPGA
;
A
#
# COMPACT_ATOMS: atom_id res chain seq x y z
N MET A 1 -50.62 -1.77 18.62
CA MET A 1 -49.40 -2.17 19.35
C MET A 1 -48.45 -3.12 18.57
N SER A 2 -48.71 -3.46 17.30
CA SER A 2 -47.92 -4.48 16.57
C SER A 2 -46.61 -3.98 15.92
N ASN A 3 -46.53 -2.71 15.50
CA ASN A 3 -45.46 -2.24 14.59
C ASN A 3 -44.10 -1.97 15.23
N ARG A 4 -44.01 -1.85 16.57
CA ARG A 4 -42.72 -1.61 17.26
C ARG A 4 -41.82 -2.84 17.29
N LYS A 5 -42.38 -4.04 17.28
CA LYS A 5 -41.60 -5.29 17.34
C LYS A 5 -40.89 -5.61 16.02
N PHE A 6 -41.46 -5.19 14.88
CA PHE A 6 -40.89 -5.47 13.56
C PHE A 6 -39.65 -4.62 13.26
N PHE A 7 -39.66 -3.34 13.67
CA PHE A 7 -38.51 -2.44 13.49
C PHE A 7 -37.31 -2.83 14.35
N SER A 8 -37.52 -3.28 15.58
CA SER A 8 -36.42 -3.74 16.46
C SER A 8 -35.75 -5.01 15.95
N SER A 9 -36.49 -5.94 15.34
CA SER A 9 -35.92 -7.18 14.79
C SER A 9 -35.11 -6.94 13.50
N LEU A 10 -35.50 -5.96 12.69
CA LEU A 10 -34.76 -5.62 11.45
C LEU A 10 -33.41 -4.96 11.74
N LEU A 11 -33.36 -4.09 12.76
CA LEU A 11 -32.13 -3.41 13.18
C LEU A 11 -31.11 -4.40 13.77
N LEU A 12 -31.59 -5.40 14.52
CA LEU A 12 -30.72 -6.42 15.12
C LEU A 12 -30.12 -7.35 14.05
N ALA A 13 -30.88 -7.67 13.00
CA ALA A 13 -30.40 -8.49 11.87
C ALA A 13 -29.32 -7.77 11.03
N SER A 14 -29.37 -6.45 10.90
CA SER A 14 -28.34 -5.67 10.19
C SER A 14 -27.01 -5.55 10.94
N PHE A 15 -27.00 -5.71 12.28
CA PHE A 15 -25.75 -5.75 13.06
C PHE A 15 -25.08 -7.13 13.04
N LEU A 16 -25.85 -8.21 12.83
CA LEU A 16 -25.33 -9.58 12.75
C LEU A 16 -24.72 -9.95 11.39
N SER A 17 -24.96 -9.15 10.35
CA SER A 17 -24.33 -9.30 9.03
C SER A 17 -23.06 -8.48 8.84
N ALA A 18 -22.50 -7.92 9.92
CA ALA A 18 -21.14 -7.37 9.92
C ALA A 18 -20.13 -8.53 9.81
N GLY A 19 -20.11 -9.20 8.65
CA GLY A 19 -19.03 -10.11 8.30
C GLY A 19 -17.72 -9.35 8.40
N THR A 20 -16.69 -9.98 8.94
CA THR A 20 -15.34 -9.43 8.96
C THR A 20 -14.96 -9.09 7.52
N LEU A 21 -14.96 -7.80 7.17
CA LEU A 21 -14.51 -7.34 5.87
C LEU A 21 -13.03 -7.74 5.79
N LYS A 22 -12.75 -8.82 5.05
CA LYS A 22 -11.40 -9.27 4.83
C LYS A 22 -10.82 -8.40 3.73
N ALA A 23 -9.64 -7.87 3.99
CA ALA A 23 -8.87 -7.25 2.94
C ALA A 23 -7.98 -8.29 2.28
N ASP A 24 -7.95 -8.24 0.96
CA ASP A 24 -7.11 -9.09 0.14
C ASP A 24 -5.75 -8.45 -0.16
N ALA A 25 -5.64 -7.12 0.01
CA ALA A 25 -4.44 -6.38 -0.29
C ALA A 25 -4.17 -5.21 0.67
N ILE A 26 -2.91 -4.81 0.75
CA ILE A 26 -2.45 -3.58 1.36
C ILE A 26 -1.80 -2.70 0.29
N ARG A 27 -2.15 -1.42 0.25
CA ARG A 27 -1.53 -0.42 -0.62
C ARG A 27 -0.45 0.32 0.16
N PHE A 28 0.75 0.36 -0.38
CA PHE A 28 1.82 1.23 0.06
C PHE A 28 1.83 2.50 -0.79
N SER A 29 2.08 3.65 -0.18
CA SER A 29 2.21 4.93 -0.86
C SER A 29 3.26 5.78 -0.17
N LEU A 30 4.15 6.35 -0.99
CA LEU A 30 5.29 7.14 -0.56
C LEU A 30 5.41 8.36 -1.45
N ALA A 31 5.96 9.43 -0.89
CA ALA A 31 6.30 10.64 -1.61
C ALA A 31 7.58 11.22 -1.03
N GLY A 32 8.33 11.90 -1.88
CA GLY A 32 9.56 12.58 -1.49
C GLY A 32 9.94 13.62 -2.53
N GLN A 33 11.11 14.22 -2.33
CA GLN A 33 11.69 15.18 -3.24
C GLN A 33 13.19 14.90 -3.39
N PHE A 34 13.66 14.82 -4.64
CA PHE A 34 15.08 14.71 -4.93
C PHE A 34 15.83 15.98 -4.52
N SER A 35 17.08 15.83 -4.11
CA SER A 35 17.96 16.97 -3.85
C SER A 35 18.12 17.82 -5.12
N PRO A 36 18.18 19.16 -5.02
CA PRO A 36 18.52 20.03 -6.15
C PRO A 36 19.94 19.80 -6.70
N THR A 37 20.80 19.10 -5.97
CA THR A 37 22.19 18.82 -6.34
C THR A 37 22.53 17.36 -6.06
N GLY A 38 23.43 16.77 -6.84
CA GLY A 38 23.82 15.36 -6.70
C GLY A 38 23.06 14.47 -7.68
N VAL A 39 21.79 14.78 -7.95
CA VAL A 39 20.93 13.99 -8.84
C VAL A 39 21.10 14.41 -10.29
N ASN A 40 21.47 13.46 -11.15
CA ASN A 40 21.38 13.64 -12.60
C ASN A 40 19.94 13.38 -13.06
N ALA A 41 19.45 14.18 -14.00
CA ALA A 41 18.14 13.95 -14.58
C ALA A 41 18.15 12.71 -15.47
N ASP A 42 17.23 11.78 -15.19
CA ASP A 42 17.03 10.57 -15.96
C ASP A 42 15.52 10.22 -16.04
N GLN A 43 15.17 8.95 -16.30
CA GLN A 43 13.77 8.53 -16.35
C GLN A 43 13.09 8.52 -14.97
N LEU A 44 13.83 8.26 -13.90
CA LEU A 44 13.31 8.03 -12.56
C LEU A 44 13.61 9.18 -11.60
N ALA A 45 14.56 10.04 -11.91
CA ALA A 45 15.04 11.08 -11.03
C ALA A 45 15.26 12.38 -11.80
N ALA A 46 15.07 13.49 -11.09
CA ALA A 46 15.40 14.81 -11.58
C ALA A 46 15.72 15.72 -10.40
N PRO A 47 16.77 16.55 -10.47
CA PRO A 47 17.19 17.36 -9.34
C PRO A 47 16.10 18.33 -8.89
N GLY A 48 15.78 18.32 -7.60
CA GLY A 48 14.78 19.18 -6.97
C GLY A 48 13.33 18.77 -7.21
N GLU A 49 13.08 17.71 -7.99
CA GLU A 49 11.73 17.33 -8.38
C GLU A 49 11.05 16.45 -7.32
N ASN A 50 9.73 16.67 -7.18
CA ASN A 50 8.89 15.83 -6.32
C ASN A 50 8.58 14.51 -7.03
N TRP A 51 8.57 13.44 -6.24
CA TRP A 51 8.17 12.13 -6.71
C TRP A 51 7.10 11.51 -5.80
N THR A 52 6.26 10.65 -6.39
CA THR A 52 5.34 9.81 -5.63
C THR A 52 5.33 8.41 -6.21
N LEU A 53 5.16 7.41 -5.35
CA LEU A 53 5.03 6.02 -5.76
C LEU A 53 3.96 5.29 -4.96
N SER A 54 3.32 4.31 -5.58
CA SER A 54 2.37 3.43 -4.89
C SER A 54 2.37 2.03 -5.50
N PHE A 55 2.10 1.02 -4.67
CA PHE A 55 1.93 -0.37 -5.12
C PHE A 55 1.05 -1.13 -4.14
N LYS A 56 0.61 -2.32 -4.53
CA LYS A 56 -0.18 -3.22 -3.68
C LYS A 56 0.49 -4.55 -3.47
N LEU A 57 0.39 -5.07 -2.25
CA LEU A 57 0.73 -6.45 -1.91
C LEU A 57 -0.53 -7.21 -1.48
N SER A 58 -0.55 -8.52 -1.69
CA SER A 58 -1.60 -9.40 -1.14
C SER A 58 -1.47 -9.54 0.38
N ILE A 59 -2.55 -9.93 1.06
CA ILE A 59 -2.56 -10.30 2.48
C ILE A 59 -3.05 -11.75 2.64
N PRO A 60 -2.20 -12.70 3.09
CA PRO A 60 -0.75 -12.54 3.34
C PRO A 60 0.03 -12.29 2.03
N PRO A 61 1.23 -11.68 2.10
CA PRO A 61 2.06 -11.50 0.93
C PRO A 61 2.59 -12.85 0.43
N GLN A 62 2.70 -13.00 -0.89
CA GLN A 62 3.43 -14.10 -1.51
C GLN A 62 4.92 -13.77 -1.46
N THR A 63 5.69 -14.56 -0.71
CA THR A 63 7.11 -14.33 -0.47
C THR A 63 8.00 -15.17 -1.39
N ALA A 64 9.12 -14.60 -1.82
CA ALA A 64 10.19 -15.25 -2.59
C ALA A 64 11.57 -14.83 -2.05
N ASN A 65 12.63 -15.53 -2.49
CA ASN A 65 14.04 -15.24 -2.15
C ASN A 65 14.29 -14.91 -0.66
N ILE A 66 13.66 -15.70 0.21
CA ILE A 66 13.62 -15.49 1.66
C ILE A 66 15.01 -15.68 2.26
N THR A 67 15.46 -14.70 3.05
CA THR A 67 16.65 -14.78 3.89
C THR A 67 16.27 -14.60 5.36
N SER A 68 17.26 -14.67 6.25
CA SER A 68 17.06 -14.33 7.67
C SER A 68 16.73 -12.85 7.88
N THR A 69 17.09 -11.98 6.94
CA THR A 69 16.97 -10.52 7.06
C THR A 69 15.91 -9.92 6.16
N GLY A 70 15.37 -10.65 5.18
CA GLY A 70 14.36 -10.11 4.28
C GLY A 70 13.68 -11.13 3.37
N PHE A 71 12.77 -10.65 2.53
CA PHE A 71 12.05 -11.44 1.53
C PHE A 71 11.56 -10.54 0.40
N ASP A 72 11.36 -11.12 -0.78
CA ASP A 72 10.76 -10.41 -1.90
C ASP A 72 9.25 -10.65 -1.88
N ALA A 73 8.48 -9.61 -2.22
CA ALA A 73 7.02 -9.69 -2.23
C ALA A 73 6.46 -9.49 -3.64
N ALA A 74 5.55 -10.37 -4.05
CA ALA A 74 4.79 -10.15 -5.28
C ALA A 74 3.90 -8.90 -5.13
N PHE A 75 4.01 -7.97 -6.08
CA PHE A 75 3.28 -6.71 -6.07
C PHE A 75 2.41 -6.52 -7.32
N SER A 76 1.48 -5.57 -7.24
CA SER A 76 0.60 -5.18 -8.34
C SER A 76 0.31 -3.68 -8.32
N ASN A 77 -0.23 -3.17 -9.43
CA ASN A 77 -0.67 -1.79 -9.59
C ASN A 77 0.39 -0.76 -9.17
N PHE A 78 1.64 -0.99 -9.58
CA PHE A 78 2.71 -0.03 -9.36
C PHE A 78 2.44 1.25 -10.15
N THR A 79 2.62 2.40 -9.50
CA THR A 79 2.52 3.72 -10.11
C THR A 79 3.67 4.57 -9.63
N TYR A 80 4.33 5.28 -10.54
CA TYR A 80 5.35 6.27 -10.23
C TYR A 80 5.06 7.60 -10.94
N THR A 81 5.22 8.70 -10.23
CA THR A 81 5.14 10.05 -10.82
C THR A 81 6.38 10.84 -10.47
N LEU A 82 6.91 11.57 -11.44
CA LEU A 82 8.01 12.52 -11.28
C LEU A 82 7.54 13.88 -11.80
N ASN A 83 7.69 14.94 -10.98
CA ASN A 83 7.18 16.28 -11.29
C ASN A 83 5.69 16.26 -11.73
N GLY A 84 4.87 15.50 -11.00
CA GLY A 84 3.43 15.34 -11.28
C GLY A 84 3.08 14.55 -12.55
N SER A 85 4.06 14.12 -13.34
CA SER A 85 3.84 13.33 -14.55
C SER A 85 4.04 11.84 -14.29
N THR A 86 3.12 11.01 -14.78
CA THR A 86 3.26 9.55 -14.69
C THR A 86 4.43 9.06 -15.54
N VAL A 87 5.33 8.31 -14.92
CA VAL A 87 6.44 7.65 -15.61
C VAL A 87 6.06 6.20 -15.83
N ASN A 88 6.13 5.73 -17.08
CA ASN A 88 5.83 4.34 -17.42
C ASN A 88 7.04 3.44 -17.11
N VAL A 89 7.14 3.02 -15.85
CA VAL A 89 8.16 2.09 -15.36
C VAL A 89 7.51 1.01 -14.50
N ALA A 90 8.09 -0.18 -14.50
CA ALA A 90 7.74 -1.26 -13.59
C ALA A 90 9.01 -1.75 -12.88
N PRO A 91 9.02 -1.81 -11.54
CA PRO A 91 10.05 -2.54 -10.82
C PRO A 91 10.08 -4.00 -11.26
N GLN A 92 11.20 -4.67 -11.05
CA GLN A 92 11.28 -6.13 -11.17
C GLN A 92 11.12 -6.79 -9.81
N GLU A 93 11.57 -6.13 -8.74
CA GLU A 93 11.59 -6.67 -7.38
C GLU A 93 11.26 -5.58 -6.36
N ILE A 94 10.53 -5.98 -5.31
CA ILE A 94 10.40 -5.20 -4.08
C ILE A 94 10.76 -6.12 -2.91
N ARG A 95 11.81 -5.76 -2.17
CA ARG A 95 12.38 -6.57 -1.09
C ARG A 95 12.17 -5.89 0.26
N PHE A 96 11.57 -6.61 1.20
CA PHE A 96 11.27 -6.13 2.55
C PHE A 96 12.31 -6.66 3.53
N PHE A 97 12.69 -5.83 4.51
CA PHE A 97 13.74 -6.14 5.46
C PHE A 97 13.26 -6.17 6.90
N THR A 98 13.92 -6.96 7.73
CA THR A 98 13.76 -6.95 9.19
C THR A 98 14.48 -5.75 9.79
N SER A 99 14.05 -5.29 10.96
CA SER A 99 14.73 -4.19 11.69
C SER A 99 16.16 -4.49 12.15
N GLY A 100 16.59 -5.76 12.12
CA GLY A 100 17.97 -6.16 12.44
C GLY A 100 18.91 -6.26 11.24
N GLY A 101 18.44 -5.94 10.03
CA GLY A 101 19.25 -5.90 8.80
C GLY A 101 19.97 -4.56 8.60
N ALA A 102 20.69 -4.41 7.49
CA ALA A 102 21.38 -3.15 7.15
C ALA A 102 20.37 -2.03 6.80
N GLU A 103 19.22 -2.42 6.26
CA GLU A 103 18.16 -1.58 5.70
C GLU A 103 17.13 -1.16 6.79
N ASN A 104 17.35 -1.57 8.04
CA ASN A 104 16.63 -1.17 9.26
C ASN A 104 15.10 -1.39 9.32
N GLY A 105 14.45 -2.02 8.33
CA GLY A 105 13.09 -2.57 8.47
C GLY A 105 12.07 -2.21 7.38
N LEU A 106 12.36 -1.25 6.52
CA LEU A 106 11.48 -0.91 5.39
C LEU A 106 11.77 -1.85 4.20
N PHE A 107 12.04 -1.30 3.01
CA PHE A 107 12.12 -2.08 1.79
C PHE A 107 12.91 -1.36 0.70
N ASN A 108 13.35 -2.13 -0.29
CA ASN A 108 14.00 -1.64 -1.50
C ASN A 108 13.11 -1.94 -2.71
N ILE A 109 13.21 -1.10 -3.74
CA ILE A 109 12.57 -1.28 -5.05
C ILE A 109 13.67 -1.32 -6.10
N TYR A 110 13.78 -2.44 -6.83
CA TYR A 110 14.76 -2.62 -7.89
C TYR A 110 14.09 -2.55 -9.25
N PHE A 111 14.64 -1.76 -10.18
CA PHE A 111 14.12 -1.64 -11.56
C PHE A 111 14.83 -2.55 -12.58
N GLY A 112 15.73 -3.42 -12.11
CA GLY A 112 16.46 -4.41 -12.91
C GLY A 112 16.40 -5.82 -12.32
N PRO A 113 16.90 -6.83 -13.06
CA PRO A 113 16.73 -8.25 -12.74
C PRO A 113 17.56 -8.77 -11.56
N GLU A 114 18.44 -7.95 -11.02
CA GLU A 114 19.33 -8.29 -9.91
C GLU A 114 19.32 -7.14 -8.90
N SER A 115 19.60 -7.42 -7.63
CA SER A 115 19.90 -6.36 -6.66
C SER A 115 21.34 -5.89 -6.85
N GLY A 116 21.59 -4.58 -6.72
CA GLY A 116 22.92 -4.01 -6.86
C GLY A 116 23.33 -3.72 -8.31
N PHE A 117 24.21 -4.53 -8.91
CA PHE A 117 24.90 -4.17 -10.16
C PHE A 117 24.58 -5.10 -11.32
N LEU A 118 24.13 -4.55 -12.46
CA LEU A 118 24.02 -5.27 -13.73
C LEU A 118 25.27 -4.98 -14.56
N ASN A 119 26.08 -6.00 -14.83
CA ASN A 119 27.33 -5.87 -15.59
C ASN A 119 28.32 -4.83 -15.01
N GLY A 120 28.36 -4.71 -13.67
CA GLY A 120 29.24 -3.76 -12.98
C GLY A 120 28.70 -2.32 -12.92
N THR A 121 27.46 -2.10 -13.36
CA THR A 121 26.78 -0.81 -13.28
C THR A 121 25.63 -0.90 -12.28
N PRO A 122 25.51 0.05 -11.32
CA PRO A 122 24.37 0.07 -10.41
C PRO A 122 23.05 0.06 -11.19
N ILE A 123 22.14 -0.81 -10.76
CA ILE A 123 20.78 -0.88 -11.28
C ILE A 123 20.00 0.26 -10.62
N PRO A 124 19.10 0.94 -11.34
CA PRO A 124 18.24 1.92 -10.71
C PRO A 124 17.46 1.29 -9.57
N GLU A 125 17.57 1.87 -8.37
CA GLU A 125 16.89 1.38 -7.18
C GLU A 125 16.49 2.52 -6.24
N PHE A 126 15.42 2.27 -5.49
CA PHE A 126 15.08 3.05 -4.31
C PHE A 126 15.31 2.20 -3.07
N GLU A 127 16.12 2.69 -2.13
CA GLU A 127 16.28 2.11 -0.81
C GLU A 127 15.56 2.99 0.21
N PHE A 128 14.76 2.38 1.08
CA PHE A 128 14.09 3.08 2.17
C PHE A 128 14.50 2.41 3.49
N LEU A 129 14.93 3.22 4.46
CA LEU A 129 15.28 2.80 5.80
C LEU A 129 14.32 3.42 6.82
N GLY A 130 13.93 2.67 7.84
CA GLY A 130 12.99 3.16 8.85
C GLY A 130 12.27 2.03 9.59
N ALA A 131 11.08 2.32 10.12
CA ALA A 131 10.35 1.36 10.97
C ALA A 131 9.91 0.08 10.23
N GLN A 132 9.99 -1.07 10.90
CA GLN A 132 9.64 -2.36 10.29
C GLN A 132 8.17 -2.45 9.84
N LEU A 133 7.94 -2.86 8.58
CA LEU A 133 6.59 -2.94 7.98
C LEU A 133 5.82 -4.22 8.29
N PHE A 134 6.46 -5.21 8.89
CA PHE A 134 5.86 -6.51 9.14
C PHE A 134 6.27 -7.11 10.48
N THR A 135 5.43 -8.00 10.97
CA THR A 135 5.75 -8.89 12.11
C THR A 135 5.78 -10.35 11.64
N GLY A 136 6.20 -11.27 12.51
CA GLY A 136 6.39 -12.68 12.14
C GLY A 136 7.74 -12.96 11.48
N SER A 137 7.87 -14.10 10.82
CA SER A 137 9.10 -14.50 10.11
C SER A 137 9.10 -13.95 8.68
N THR A 138 10.28 -13.84 8.07
CA THR A 138 10.44 -13.49 6.64
C THR A 138 9.79 -14.53 5.71
N SER A 139 9.62 -15.77 6.17
CA SER A 139 8.90 -16.82 5.45
C SER A 139 7.38 -16.77 5.57
N ASN A 140 6.84 -16.08 6.58
CA ASN A 140 5.40 -15.92 6.80
C ASN A 140 5.09 -14.57 7.47
N PRO A 141 5.33 -13.46 6.77
CA PRO A 141 5.25 -12.13 7.35
C PRO A 141 3.79 -11.66 7.42
N THR A 142 3.48 -10.91 8.47
CA THR A 142 2.21 -10.20 8.63
C THR A 142 2.45 -8.71 8.43
N LEU A 143 1.99 -8.18 7.29
CA LEU A 143 2.12 -6.75 6.97
C LEU A 143 1.26 -5.90 7.90
N ALA A 144 1.83 -4.80 8.39
CA ALA A 144 1.14 -3.85 9.24
C ALA A 144 0.60 -2.66 8.41
N ALA A 145 -0.64 -2.26 8.70
CA ALA A 145 -1.21 -1.02 8.18
C ALA A 145 -0.88 0.13 9.13
N GLY A 146 -0.72 1.34 8.58
CA GLY A 146 -0.35 2.52 9.35
C GLY A 146 0.55 3.48 8.58
N SER A 147 1.13 4.42 9.31
CA SER A 147 2.15 5.34 8.80
C SER A 147 3.49 4.99 9.44
N PHE A 148 4.51 4.80 8.62
CA PHE A 148 5.85 4.43 9.05
C PHE A 148 6.81 5.54 8.63
N GLY A 149 7.56 6.07 9.61
CA GLY A 149 8.57 7.09 9.34
C GLY A 149 9.73 6.50 8.56
N VAL A 150 10.11 7.17 7.47
CA VAL A 150 11.36 6.92 6.75
C VAL A 150 12.44 7.74 7.43
N THR A 151 13.46 7.08 7.97
CA THR A 151 14.62 7.76 8.57
C THR A 151 15.59 8.22 7.49
N GLU A 152 15.68 7.45 6.41
CA GLU A 152 16.58 7.71 5.29
C GLU A 152 16.05 7.03 4.03
N TRP A 153 16.30 7.63 2.87
CA TRP A 153 16.08 6.97 1.59
C TRP A 153 17.16 7.37 0.59
N ILE A 154 17.45 6.46 -0.32
CA ILE A 154 18.52 6.57 -1.30
C ILE A 154 17.93 6.24 -2.66
N TYR A 155 18.36 6.98 -3.67
CA TYR A 155 18.20 6.60 -5.07
C TYR A 155 19.58 6.37 -5.65
N SER A 156 19.77 5.19 -6.23
CA SER A 156 21.01 4.80 -6.89
C SER A 156 20.75 4.50 -8.34
N ASP A 157 21.65 4.94 -9.22
CA ASP A 157 21.64 4.63 -10.65
C ASP A 157 23.06 4.43 -11.19
N ALA A 158 23.15 4.12 -12.50
CA ALA A 158 24.41 3.87 -13.20
C ALA A 158 25.46 4.99 -13.09
N THR A 159 25.01 6.22 -12.92
CA THR A 159 25.77 7.47 -12.93
C THR A 159 25.90 8.10 -11.54
N ASN A 160 25.09 7.65 -10.59
CA ASN A 160 24.93 8.24 -9.27
C ASN A 160 24.75 7.13 -8.24
N TYR A 161 25.86 6.68 -7.66
CA TYR A 161 25.85 5.67 -6.61
C TYR A 161 25.68 6.37 -5.26
N ASP A 162 24.65 5.97 -4.50
CA ASP A 162 24.36 6.42 -3.13
C ASP A 162 24.10 7.93 -2.98
N ASP A 163 23.27 8.52 -3.84
CA ASP A 163 22.88 9.91 -3.62
C ASP A 163 21.81 9.99 -2.52
N HIS A 164 22.28 10.38 -1.34
CA HIS A 164 21.44 10.61 -0.17
C HIS A 164 20.67 11.90 -0.36
N THR A 165 19.35 11.80 -0.57
CA THR A 165 18.51 12.99 -0.72
C THR A 165 17.43 13.04 0.35
N PRO A 166 17.81 13.13 1.64
CA PRO A 166 16.87 13.05 2.75
C PRO A 166 15.94 14.28 2.74
N THR A 167 14.73 14.04 2.27
CA THR A 167 13.53 14.74 2.72
C THR A 167 12.67 13.74 3.50
N SER A 168 11.94 14.21 4.53
CA SER A 168 11.09 13.32 5.32
C SER A 168 10.04 12.66 4.43
N ALA A 169 10.25 11.38 4.12
CA ALA A 169 9.26 10.54 3.49
C ALA A 169 8.45 9.80 4.58
N VAL A 170 7.19 9.51 4.27
CA VAL A 170 6.35 8.67 5.11
C VAL A 170 5.81 7.55 4.25
N VAL A 171 5.99 6.32 4.70
CA VAL A 171 5.32 5.16 4.11
C VAL A 171 3.93 5.06 4.69
N SER A 172 2.92 5.22 3.85
CA SER A 172 1.53 4.98 4.22
C SER A 172 1.10 3.62 3.71
N ALA A 173 0.69 2.74 4.62
CA ALA A 173 0.20 1.41 4.31
C ALA A 173 -1.29 1.32 4.68
N ALA A 174 -2.15 1.21 3.67
CA ALA A 174 -3.60 1.20 3.85
C ALA A 174 -4.20 -0.10 3.33
N VAL A 175 -5.06 -0.69 4.14
CA VAL A 175 -5.79 -1.91 3.81
C VAL A 175 -6.80 -1.60 2.68
N VAL A 176 -6.84 -2.45 1.65
CA VAL A 176 -7.77 -2.32 0.52
C VAL A 176 -8.89 -3.35 0.68
N PRO A 177 -10.15 -2.94 0.91
CA PRO A 177 -11.26 -3.87 1.00
C PRO A 177 -11.52 -4.59 -0.33
N GLU A 178 -11.89 -5.87 -0.27
CA GLU A 178 -12.37 -6.59 -1.45
C GLU A 178 -13.62 -5.90 -2.03
N PRO A 179 -13.81 -5.88 -3.37
CA PRO A 179 -14.99 -5.25 -3.98
C PRO A 179 -16.34 -5.80 -3.47
N SER A 180 -16.37 -7.08 -3.14
CA SER A 180 -17.54 -7.79 -2.56
C SER A 180 -17.94 -7.25 -1.18
N SER A 181 -16.97 -6.79 -0.40
CA SER A 181 -17.17 -6.20 0.94
C SER A 181 -18.00 -4.91 0.87
N LEU A 182 -17.82 -4.12 -0.20
CA LEU A 182 -18.62 -2.91 -0.43
C LEU A 182 -20.08 -3.25 -0.78
N ALA A 183 -20.31 -4.32 -1.55
CA ALA A 183 -21.66 -4.76 -1.89
C ALA A 183 -22.45 -5.20 -0.64
N LEU A 184 -21.79 -5.87 0.29
CA LEU A 184 -22.38 -6.27 1.58
C LEU A 184 -22.73 -5.07 2.48
N LEU A 185 -22.02 -3.94 2.36
CA LEU A 185 -22.36 -2.70 3.04
C LEU A 185 -23.58 -1.99 2.45
N ILE A 186 -23.75 -2.06 1.13
CA ILE A 186 -24.85 -1.37 0.41
C ILE A 186 -26.17 -2.13 0.54
N LEU A 187 -26.15 -3.46 0.55
CA LEU A 187 -27.34 -4.30 0.62
C LEU A 187 -28.29 -3.99 1.80
N PRO A 188 -27.81 -3.91 3.06
CA PRO A 188 -28.69 -3.59 4.20
C PRO A 188 -29.21 -2.16 4.12
N LEU A 189 -28.42 -1.21 3.59
CA LEU A 189 -28.85 0.17 3.39
C LEU A 189 -30.01 0.24 2.39
N ALA A 190 -29.89 -0.49 1.27
CA ALA A 190 -30.94 -0.59 0.26
C ALA A 190 -32.23 -1.23 0.84
N LEU A 191 -32.10 -2.27 1.67
CA LEU A 191 -33.23 -2.91 2.33
C LEU A 191 -33.96 -1.98 3.31
N VAL A 192 -33.23 -1.16 4.08
CA VAL A 192 -33.83 -0.15 4.97
C VAL A 192 -34.60 0.89 4.16
N VAL A 193 -34.00 1.42 3.07
CA VAL A 193 -34.67 2.39 2.19
C VAL A 193 -35.93 1.80 1.56
N PHE A 194 -35.86 0.58 1.03
CA PHE A 194 -37.03 -0.10 0.47
C PHE A 194 -38.14 -0.33 1.51
N GLY A 195 -37.77 -0.71 2.74
CA GLY A 195 -38.71 -0.85 3.85
C GLY A 195 -39.43 0.46 4.18
N LEU A 196 -38.70 1.57 4.24
CA LEU A 196 -39.26 2.91 4.49
C LEU A 196 -40.20 3.36 3.36
N CYS A 197 -39.81 3.15 2.09
CA CYS A 197 -40.62 3.50 0.93
C CYS A 197 -41.93 2.70 0.85
N ARG A 198 -41.91 1.41 1.21
CA ARG A 198 -43.16 0.61 1.29
C ARG A 198 -44.08 1.11 2.40
N HIS A 199 -43.51 1.52 3.54
CA HIS A 199 -44.30 1.96 4.67
C HIS A 199 -44.99 3.31 4.45
N SER A 200 -44.37 4.22 3.69
CA SER A 200 -44.96 5.51 3.32
C SER A 200 -46.10 5.36 2.30
N ALA A 201 -45.98 4.44 1.33
CA ALA A 201 -47.02 4.17 0.34
C ALA A 201 -48.31 3.57 0.93
N GLN A 202 -48.25 2.95 2.11
CA GLN A 202 -49.40 2.34 2.79
C GLN A 202 -50.12 3.27 3.78
N ARG A 203 -49.81 4.59 3.79
CA ARG A 203 -50.65 5.58 4.47
C ARG A 203 -51.61 6.22 3.46
N PRO A 204 -52.81 5.63 3.21
CA PRO A 204 -53.88 6.39 2.58
C PRO A 204 -54.28 7.54 3.50
N GLY A 205 -54.62 8.69 2.91
CA GLY A 205 -54.87 9.95 3.61
C GLY A 205 -55.73 9.82 4.85
N ALA A 206 -55.24 10.40 5.93
CA ALA A 206 -56.06 11.04 6.96
C ALA A 206 -56.26 12.50 6.56
#